data_AF-A0A434DX82-F1
#
_entry.id   AF-A0A434DX82-F1
#
_cell.length_a   1.000
_cell.length_b   1.000
_cell.length_c   1.000
_cell.angle_alpha   90.00
_cell.angle_beta   90.00
_cell.angle_gamma   90.00
#
_symmetry.space_group_name_H-M   'P 1'
#
loop_
_entity.id
_entity.type
_entity.pdbx_description
1 polymer ?
#
loop_
_entity_poly.entity_id
_entity_poly.type
_entity_poly.pdbx_seq_one_letter_code
_entity_poly.pdbx_strand_id
1 'polypeptide(L)'
;MVKRAENARERFEAAAYSLFRQQGYAATTVPEIAAEAGLTERTFYRYFTDKREVMFWRAGDHQVTIANEIARARAGVHPLTMVARAFESVAPFIDGHRAIVKLRQRLIFTHGDLQERELMKLHKLASAIDLALQQRGIRPSFSRAVAEIGAAIWKVALENWHADETEKPFSSHVQAALTEFQAGLHQVAG
;
A
#
# COMPACT_ATOMS: atom_id res chain seq x y z
N MET A 1 -16.41 -19.65 -3.60
CA MET A 1 -16.64 -18.88 -2.35
C MET A 1 -15.95 -17.49 -2.35
N VAL A 2 -14.87 -17.28 -3.11
CA VAL A 2 -14.06 -16.04 -3.18
C VAL A 2 -14.88 -14.76 -3.50
N LYS A 3 -15.70 -14.78 -4.57
CA LYS A 3 -16.49 -13.62 -5.01
C LYS A 3 -17.46 -13.05 -3.96
N ARG A 4 -18.02 -13.91 -3.08
CA ARG A 4 -18.91 -13.47 -1.99
C ARG A 4 -18.13 -12.84 -0.84
N ALA A 5 -16.90 -13.29 -0.61
CA ALA A 5 -16.03 -12.75 0.43
C ALA A 5 -15.47 -11.38 0.04
N GLU A 6 -15.03 -11.21 -1.20
CA GLU A 6 -14.59 -9.92 -1.76
C GLU A 6 -15.70 -8.87 -1.68
N ASN A 7 -16.91 -9.22 -2.15
CA ASN A 7 -18.06 -8.32 -2.09
C ASN A 7 -18.38 -7.86 -0.66
N ALA A 8 -18.19 -8.72 0.35
CA ALA A 8 -18.41 -8.33 1.73
C ALA A 8 -17.34 -7.35 2.26
N ARG A 9 -16.05 -7.59 1.98
CA ARG A 9 -14.97 -6.67 2.36
C ARG A 9 -15.13 -5.30 1.73
N GLU A 10 -15.50 -5.26 0.44
CA GLU A 10 -15.75 -4.03 -0.31
C GLU A 10 -16.95 -3.24 0.24
N ARG A 11 -18.03 -3.93 0.62
CA ARG A 11 -19.18 -3.28 1.28
C ARG A 11 -18.81 -2.66 2.62
N PHE A 12 -18.03 -3.37 3.44
CA PHE A 12 -17.54 -2.83 4.71
C PHE A 12 -16.56 -1.66 4.50
N GLU A 13 -15.68 -1.73 3.50
CA GLU A 13 -14.77 -0.65 3.13
C GLU A 13 -15.54 0.61 2.71
N ALA A 14 -16.51 0.46 1.80
CA ALA A 14 -17.36 1.56 1.36
C ALA A 14 -18.15 2.19 2.52
N ALA A 15 -18.77 1.36 3.38
CA ALA A 15 -19.49 1.82 4.56
C ALA A 15 -18.58 2.56 5.55
N ALA A 16 -17.39 2.02 5.84
CA ALA A 16 -16.42 2.64 6.73
C ALA A 16 -15.98 4.01 6.20
N TYR A 17 -15.61 4.12 4.92
CA TYR A 17 -15.22 5.40 4.34
C TYR A 17 -16.37 6.41 4.25
N SER A 18 -17.61 5.95 4.04
CA SER A 18 -18.81 6.78 4.14
C SER A 18 -18.93 7.40 5.54
N LEU A 19 -18.90 6.58 6.59
CA LEU A 19 -18.99 7.03 7.98
C LEU A 19 -17.80 7.88 8.41
N PHE A 20 -16.58 7.53 8.00
CA PHE A 20 -15.38 8.34 8.28
C PHE A 20 -15.50 9.76 7.71
N ARG A 21 -16.18 9.93 6.57
CA ARG A 21 -16.45 11.27 6.00
C ARG A 21 -17.56 12.01 6.72
N GLN A 22 -18.59 11.30 7.20
CA GLN A 22 -19.76 11.91 7.82
C GLN A 22 -19.51 12.33 9.27
N GLN A 23 -18.87 11.47 10.06
CA GLN A 23 -18.72 11.65 11.51
C GLN A 23 -17.28 11.50 12.02
N GLY A 24 -16.32 11.21 11.13
CA GLY A 24 -14.91 11.06 11.48
C GLY A 24 -14.53 9.63 11.91
N TYR A 25 -13.25 9.30 11.74
CA TYR A 25 -12.71 7.97 12.05
C TYR A 25 -12.87 7.59 13.52
N ALA A 26 -12.55 8.49 14.45
CA ALA A 26 -12.60 8.21 15.89
C ALA A 26 -14.02 7.85 16.38
N ALA A 27 -15.03 8.58 15.91
CA ALA A 27 -16.43 8.39 16.31
C ALA A 27 -17.10 7.17 15.65
N THR A 28 -16.56 6.66 14.54
CA THR A 28 -17.14 5.52 13.82
C THR A 28 -16.86 4.19 14.53
N THR A 29 -17.86 3.33 14.64
CA THR A 29 -17.81 2.03 15.32
C THR A 29 -18.06 0.85 14.37
N VAL A 30 -17.63 -0.36 14.73
CA VAL A 30 -17.88 -1.59 13.95
C VAL A 30 -19.38 -1.90 13.79
N PRO A 31 -20.24 -1.77 14.82
CA PRO A 31 -21.69 -1.92 14.67
C PRO A 31 -22.28 -1.00 13.59
N GLU A 32 -21.91 0.28 13.57
CA GLU A 32 -22.38 1.24 12.56
C GLU A 32 -21.89 0.86 11.16
N ILE A 33 -20.62 0.49 11.02
CA ILE A 33 -20.06 0.03 9.74
C ILE A 33 -20.82 -1.20 9.23
N ALA A 34 -21.15 -2.14 10.12
CA ALA A 34 -21.88 -3.33 9.73
C ALA A 34 -23.31 -3.01 9.29
N ALA A 35 -24.01 -2.15 10.05
CA ALA A 35 -25.36 -1.70 9.72
C ALA A 35 -25.38 -0.97 8.36
N GLU A 36 -24.49 0.00 8.15
CA GLU A 36 -24.34 0.75 6.89
C GLU A 36 -23.99 -0.18 5.72
N ALA A 37 -23.14 -1.18 5.95
CA ALA A 37 -22.81 -2.18 4.94
C ALA A 37 -23.97 -3.14 4.64
N GLY A 38 -25.06 -3.14 5.42
CA GLY A 38 -26.17 -4.09 5.32
C GLY A 38 -25.75 -5.52 5.67
N LEU A 39 -24.84 -5.68 6.63
CA LEU A 39 -24.27 -6.95 7.10
C LEU A 39 -24.22 -6.98 8.64
N THR A 40 -23.79 -8.10 9.21
CA THR A 40 -23.71 -8.26 10.67
C THR A 40 -22.29 -8.02 11.20
N GLU A 41 -22.15 -7.61 12.47
CA GLU A 41 -20.85 -7.54 13.15
C GLU A 41 -20.11 -8.88 13.13
N ARG A 42 -20.83 -9.98 13.33
CA ARG A 42 -20.25 -11.34 13.18
C ARG A 42 -19.62 -11.55 11.80
N THR A 43 -20.21 -10.96 10.75
CA THR A 43 -19.65 -11.02 9.40
C THR A 43 -18.47 -10.08 9.25
N PHE A 44 -18.47 -8.92 9.90
CA PHE A 44 -17.31 -8.02 9.95
C PHE A 44 -16.10 -8.73 10.58
N TYR A 45 -16.25 -9.28 11.79
CA TYR A 45 -15.16 -9.92 12.53
C TYR A 45 -14.65 -11.22 11.88
N ARG A 46 -15.39 -11.78 10.91
CA ARG A 46 -14.89 -12.88 10.07
C ARG A 46 -13.79 -12.42 9.10
N TYR A 47 -13.75 -11.13 8.74
CA TYR A 47 -12.80 -10.58 7.78
C TYR A 47 -11.78 -9.64 8.41
N PHE A 48 -12.18 -8.86 9.41
CA PHE A 48 -11.36 -7.82 10.00
C PHE A 48 -11.25 -8.01 11.51
N THR A 49 -10.03 -7.94 12.02
CA THR A 49 -9.79 -8.06 13.46
C THR A 49 -10.30 -6.85 14.23
N ASP A 50 -10.32 -5.68 13.59
CA ASP A 50 -10.76 -4.41 14.15
C ASP A 50 -11.17 -3.43 13.03
N LYS A 51 -11.66 -2.25 13.41
CA LYS A 51 -12.00 -1.14 12.50
C LYS A 51 -10.82 -0.69 11.63
N ARG A 52 -9.59 -0.71 12.16
CA ARG A 52 -8.40 -0.24 11.45
C ARG A 52 -8.15 -1.09 10.22
N GLU A 53 -8.28 -2.41 10.33
CA GLU A 53 -7.94 -3.35 9.26
C GLU A 53 -8.76 -3.14 7.98
N VAL A 54 -9.92 -2.49 8.06
CA VAL A 54 -10.73 -2.08 6.89
C VAL A 54 -9.93 -1.18 5.94
N MET A 55 -8.96 -0.41 6.43
CA MET A 55 -8.12 0.46 5.60
C MET A 55 -6.86 -0.23 5.06
N PHE A 56 -6.57 -1.46 5.47
CA PHE A 56 -5.30 -2.15 5.17
C PHE A 56 -5.46 -3.55 4.57
N TRP A 57 -6.68 -4.05 4.37
CA TRP A 57 -6.89 -5.41 3.92
C TRP A 57 -6.36 -5.66 2.50
N ARG A 58 -6.36 -4.64 1.64
CA ARG A 58 -5.80 -4.69 0.28
C ARG A 58 -4.27 -4.69 0.24
N ALA A 59 -3.60 -4.39 1.36
CA ALA A 59 -2.13 -4.36 1.40
C ALA A 59 -1.53 -5.73 1.09
N GLY A 60 -2.21 -6.82 1.46
CA GLY A 60 -1.79 -8.18 1.10
C GLY A 60 -1.83 -8.43 -0.41
N ASP A 61 -2.87 -7.96 -1.08
CA ASP A 61 -3.04 -8.11 -2.53
C ASP A 61 -1.96 -7.34 -3.30
N HIS A 62 -1.60 -6.15 -2.81
CA HIS A 62 -0.49 -5.36 -3.36
C HIS A 62 0.86 -6.08 -3.17
N GLN A 63 1.11 -6.66 -1.98
CA GLN A 63 2.33 -7.43 -1.72
C GLN A 63 2.48 -8.61 -2.67
N VAL A 64 1.40 -9.37 -2.88
CA VAL A 64 1.39 -10.51 -3.82
C VAL A 64 1.62 -10.03 -5.24
N THR A 65 0.95 -8.97 -5.67
CA THR A 65 1.11 -8.38 -7.02
C THR A 65 2.56 -7.95 -7.24
N ILE A 66 3.14 -7.18 -6.32
CA ILE A 66 4.51 -6.68 -6.40
C ILE A 66 5.52 -7.85 -6.43
N ALA A 67 5.37 -8.83 -5.55
CA ALA A 67 6.26 -9.99 -5.51
C ALA A 67 6.21 -10.80 -6.82
N ASN A 68 5.01 -10.96 -7.41
CA ASN A 68 4.84 -11.64 -8.69
C ASN A 68 5.52 -10.88 -9.84
N GLU A 69 5.42 -9.56 -9.87
CA GLU A 69 6.07 -8.73 -10.89
C GLU A 69 7.60 -8.77 -10.77
N ILE A 70 8.13 -8.76 -9.54
CA ILE A 70 9.56 -8.99 -9.30
C ILE A 70 9.96 -10.37 -9.84
N ALA A 71 9.23 -11.42 -9.48
CA ALA A 71 9.51 -12.79 -9.91
C ALA A 71 9.55 -12.94 -11.45
N ARG A 72 8.68 -12.22 -12.17
CA ARG A 72 8.58 -12.25 -13.64
C ARG A 72 9.53 -11.31 -14.37
N ALA A 73 10.24 -10.44 -13.67
CA ALA A 73 11.11 -9.45 -14.30
C ALA A 73 12.21 -10.09 -15.18
N ARG A 74 12.59 -9.39 -16.26
CA ARG A 74 13.68 -9.81 -17.16
C ARG A 74 15.01 -9.91 -16.39
N ALA A 75 15.84 -10.89 -16.76
CA ALA A 75 17.21 -11.00 -16.25
C ALA A 75 18.05 -9.75 -16.61
N GLY A 76 19.04 -9.42 -15.76
CA GLY A 76 19.95 -8.29 -15.96
C GLY A 76 19.40 -6.91 -15.58
N VAL A 77 18.13 -6.80 -15.17
CA VAL A 77 17.57 -5.54 -14.63
C VAL A 77 18.09 -5.30 -13.21
N HIS A 78 18.56 -4.09 -12.93
CA HIS A 78 19.01 -3.70 -11.59
C HIS A 78 17.88 -3.90 -10.55
N PRO A 79 18.14 -4.52 -9.38
CA PRO A 79 17.08 -4.88 -8.41
C PRO A 79 16.20 -3.72 -7.97
N LEU A 80 16.77 -2.53 -7.74
CA LEU A 80 15.95 -1.38 -7.33
C LEU A 80 15.01 -0.89 -8.45
N THR A 81 15.48 -0.90 -9.70
CA THR A 81 14.64 -0.58 -10.87
C THR A 81 13.55 -1.64 -11.06
N MET A 82 13.85 -2.90 -10.76
CA MET A 82 12.86 -3.98 -10.78
C MET A 82 11.74 -3.74 -9.77
N VAL A 83 12.08 -3.35 -8.54
CA VAL A 83 11.10 -3.02 -7.49
C VAL A 83 10.25 -1.81 -7.88
N ALA A 84 10.86 -0.74 -8.38
CA ALA A 84 10.12 0.45 -8.83
C ALA A 84 9.12 0.13 -9.96
N ARG A 85 9.54 -0.67 -10.95
CA ARG A 85 8.63 -1.17 -12.01
C ARG A 85 7.51 -2.04 -11.46
N ALA A 86 7.81 -2.88 -10.46
CA ALA A 86 6.78 -3.69 -9.81
C ALA A 86 5.72 -2.83 -9.11
N PHE A 87 6.07 -1.65 -8.57
CA PHE A 87 5.08 -0.73 -8.00
C PHE A 87 4.12 -0.14 -9.05
N GLU A 88 4.55 0.01 -10.30
CA GLU A 88 3.67 0.50 -11.39
C GLU A 88 2.47 -0.42 -11.61
N SER A 89 2.59 -1.72 -11.32
CA SER A 89 1.46 -2.67 -11.41
C SER A 89 0.32 -2.37 -10.43
N VAL A 90 0.59 -1.61 -9.36
CA VAL A 90 -0.40 -1.20 -8.37
C VAL A 90 -0.99 0.18 -8.68
N ALA A 91 -0.35 0.96 -9.56
CA ALA A 91 -0.79 2.31 -9.92
C ALA A 91 -2.24 2.38 -10.42
N PRO A 92 -2.75 1.47 -11.29
CA PRO A 92 -4.14 1.51 -11.72
C PRO A 92 -5.15 1.47 -10.57
N PHE A 93 -4.86 0.70 -9.52
CA PHE A 93 -5.70 0.66 -8.33
C PHE A 93 -5.64 1.99 -7.56
N ILE A 94 -4.43 2.50 -7.29
CA ILE A 94 -4.23 3.75 -6.55
C ILE A 94 -4.90 4.93 -7.25
N ASP A 95 -4.65 5.07 -8.55
CA ASP A 95 -5.19 6.16 -9.36
C ASP A 95 -6.70 6.03 -9.56
N GLY A 96 -7.21 4.81 -9.79
CA GLY A 96 -8.64 4.54 -9.93
C GLY A 96 -9.46 4.76 -8.64
N HIS A 97 -8.82 4.72 -7.47
CA HIS A 97 -9.46 4.92 -6.16
C HIS A 97 -8.98 6.19 -5.46
N ARG A 98 -8.62 7.24 -6.22
CA ARG A 98 -7.92 8.43 -5.72
C ARG A 98 -8.55 9.04 -4.46
N ALA A 99 -9.87 9.25 -4.45
CA ALA A 99 -10.58 9.84 -3.32
C ALA A 99 -10.44 9.01 -2.04
N ILE A 100 -10.57 7.69 -2.15
CA ILE A 100 -10.47 6.74 -1.03
C ILE A 100 -9.03 6.71 -0.51
N VAL A 101 -8.05 6.59 -1.42
CA VAL A 101 -6.63 6.56 -1.04
C VAL A 101 -6.19 7.89 -0.41
N LYS A 102 -6.63 9.04 -0.93
CA LYS A 102 -6.33 10.35 -0.32
C LYS A 102 -6.94 10.49 1.07
N LEU A 103 -8.18 10.02 1.28
CA LEU A 103 -8.79 10.00 2.61
C LEU A 103 -8.03 9.09 3.58
N ARG A 104 -7.67 7.88 3.14
CA ARG A 104 -6.82 6.96 3.91
C ARG A 104 -5.52 7.61 4.35
N GLN A 105 -4.80 8.25 3.44
CA GLN A 105 -3.53 8.92 3.75
C GLN A 105 -3.71 10.03 4.79
N ARG A 106 -4.73 10.87 4.62
CA ARG A 106 -5.06 11.91 5.61
C ARG A 106 -5.34 11.34 7.00
N LEU A 107 -6.10 10.24 7.08
CA LEU A 107 -6.37 9.57 8.35
C LEU A 107 -5.08 9.03 8.97
N ILE A 108 -4.21 8.39 8.19
CA ILE A 108 -2.91 7.88 8.68
C ILE A 108 -2.04 9.02 9.20
N PHE A 109 -1.94 10.17 8.51
CA PHE A 109 -1.11 11.29 8.99
C PHE A 109 -1.60 11.90 10.30
N THR A 110 -2.88 11.74 10.65
CA THR A 110 -3.50 12.42 11.79
C THR A 110 -3.75 11.50 12.99
N HIS A 111 -3.52 10.19 12.88
CA HIS A 111 -3.85 9.21 13.91
C HIS A 111 -2.69 8.23 14.16
N GLY A 112 -2.11 8.26 15.37
CA GLY A 112 -0.93 7.45 15.72
C GLY A 112 -1.15 5.94 15.64
N ASP A 113 -2.35 5.45 16.01
CA ASP A 113 -2.71 4.03 15.91
C ASP A 113 -2.71 3.51 14.46
N LEU A 114 -2.99 4.39 13.50
CA LEU A 114 -2.93 4.08 12.08
C LEU A 114 -1.50 4.15 11.53
N GLN A 115 -0.68 5.06 12.06
CA GLN A 115 0.76 5.15 11.72
C GLN A 115 1.48 3.87 12.14
N GLU A 116 1.25 3.39 13.37
CA GLU A 116 1.79 2.12 13.85
C GLU A 116 1.39 0.95 12.95
N ARG A 117 0.12 0.91 12.53
CA ARG A 117 -0.38 -0.12 11.62
C ARG A 117 0.28 -0.02 10.25
N GLU A 118 0.46 1.17 9.72
CA GLU A 118 1.10 1.38 8.41
C GLU A 118 2.58 0.99 8.44
N LEU A 119 3.32 1.30 9.51
CA LEU A 119 4.71 0.86 9.67
C LEU A 119 4.83 -0.67 9.60
N MET A 120 3.94 -1.39 10.26
CA MET A 120 3.89 -2.86 10.17
C MET A 120 3.58 -3.34 8.75
N LYS A 121 2.73 -2.62 7.99
CA LYS A 121 2.38 -2.99 6.61
C LYS A 121 3.54 -2.70 5.64
N LEU A 122 4.26 -1.60 5.84
CA LEU A 122 5.50 -1.28 5.10
C LEU A 122 6.60 -2.33 5.38
N HIS A 123 6.78 -2.75 6.63
CA HIS A 123 7.71 -3.82 6.97
C HIS A 123 7.37 -5.15 6.28
N LYS A 124 6.09 -5.51 6.23
CA LYS A 124 5.63 -6.70 5.48
C LYS A 124 5.84 -6.56 3.97
N LEU A 125 5.68 -5.36 3.41
CA LEU A 125 5.98 -5.09 2.01
C LEU A 125 7.47 -5.27 1.72
N ALA A 126 8.36 -4.70 2.53
CA ALA A 126 9.80 -4.92 2.43
C ALA A 126 10.13 -6.42 2.51
N SER A 127 9.56 -7.14 3.47
CA SER A 127 9.77 -8.59 3.60
C SER A 127 9.36 -9.39 2.36
N ALA A 128 8.24 -9.03 1.73
CA ALA A 128 7.77 -9.68 0.50
C ALA A 128 8.70 -9.38 -0.69
N ILE A 129 9.20 -8.14 -0.80
CA ILE A 129 10.17 -7.73 -1.81
C ILE A 129 11.50 -8.47 -1.62
N ASP A 130 12.02 -8.53 -0.39
CA ASP A 130 13.26 -9.23 -0.05
C ASP A 130 13.18 -10.70 -0.47
N LEU A 131 12.10 -11.40 -0.07
CA LEU A 131 11.88 -12.79 -0.44
C LEU A 131 11.84 -12.99 -1.97
N ALA A 132 11.10 -12.14 -2.69
CA ALA A 132 11.01 -12.24 -4.15
C ALA A 132 12.36 -11.99 -4.85
N LEU A 133 13.18 -11.07 -4.33
CA LEU A 133 14.52 -10.81 -4.85
C LEU A 133 15.49 -11.97 -4.55
N GLN A 134 15.42 -12.56 -3.34
CA GLN A 134 16.25 -13.73 -2.99
C GLN A 134 15.91 -14.95 -3.86
N GLN A 135 14.63 -15.18 -4.17
CA GLN A 135 14.20 -16.23 -5.09
C GLN A 135 14.77 -16.06 -6.51
N ARG A 136 15.17 -14.83 -6.87
CA ARG A 136 15.87 -14.54 -8.14
C ARG A 136 17.40 -14.66 -8.04
N GLY A 137 17.93 -15.11 -6.90
CA GLY A 137 19.35 -15.27 -6.67
C GLY A 137 20.07 -13.97 -6.27
N ILE A 138 19.35 -12.90 -5.91
CA ILE A 138 19.98 -11.70 -5.35
C ILE A 138 20.51 -12.03 -3.95
N ARG A 139 21.76 -11.63 -3.66
CA ARG A 139 22.42 -11.93 -2.39
C ARG A 139 21.62 -11.36 -1.20
N PRO A 140 21.48 -12.10 -0.07
CA PRO A 140 20.58 -11.72 1.03
C PRO A 140 20.80 -10.32 1.63
N SER A 141 22.05 -9.90 1.82
CA SER A 141 22.32 -8.57 2.38
C SER A 141 21.90 -7.44 1.43
N PHE A 142 22.09 -7.65 0.13
CA PHE A 142 21.73 -6.66 -0.88
C PHE A 142 20.23 -6.66 -1.16
N SER A 143 19.57 -7.83 -1.22
CA SER A 143 18.11 -7.91 -1.39
C SER A 143 17.38 -7.22 -0.25
N ARG A 144 17.83 -7.42 1.01
CA ARG A 144 17.26 -6.74 2.17
C ARG A 144 17.42 -5.23 2.08
N ALA A 145 18.61 -4.73 1.76
CA ALA A 145 18.84 -3.29 1.60
C ALA A 145 17.93 -2.69 0.49
N VAL A 146 17.85 -3.36 -0.67
CA VAL A 146 16.98 -2.95 -1.77
C VAL A 146 15.51 -2.95 -1.37
N ALA A 147 15.07 -3.93 -0.57
CA ALA A 147 13.70 -4.02 -0.10
C ALA A 147 13.32 -2.88 0.86
N GLU A 148 14.19 -2.54 1.80
CA GLU A 148 13.98 -1.42 2.73
C GLU A 148 13.96 -0.07 1.98
N ILE A 149 14.88 0.13 1.04
CA ILE A 149 14.87 1.30 0.15
C ILE A 149 13.59 1.34 -0.69
N GLY A 150 13.16 0.20 -1.23
CA GLY A 150 11.92 0.08 -1.99
C GLY A 150 10.69 0.48 -1.18
N ALA A 151 10.59 0.04 0.07
CA ALA A 151 9.51 0.45 0.98
C ALA A 151 9.55 1.96 1.28
N ALA A 152 10.73 2.55 1.41
CA ALA A 152 10.89 4.00 1.55
C ALA A 152 10.44 4.76 0.29
N ILE A 153 10.83 4.29 -0.91
CA ILE A 153 10.38 4.85 -2.20
C ILE A 153 8.85 4.78 -2.31
N TRP A 154 8.25 3.65 -1.97
CA TRP A 154 6.79 3.49 -1.95
C TRP A 154 6.11 4.54 -1.06
N LYS A 155 6.61 4.71 0.16
CA LYS A 155 6.08 5.67 1.14
C LYS A 155 6.15 7.09 0.60
N VAL A 156 7.34 7.53 0.16
CA VAL A 156 7.57 8.89 -0.36
C VAL A 156 6.74 9.15 -1.62
N ALA A 157 6.65 8.18 -2.53
CA ALA A 157 5.83 8.30 -3.73
C ALA A 157 4.34 8.49 -3.39
N LEU A 158 3.83 7.78 -2.37
CA LEU A 158 2.43 7.87 -1.97
C LEU A 158 2.12 9.18 -1.23
N GLU A 159 3.07 9.68 -0.45
CA GLU A 159 3.03 11.01 0.18
C GLU A 159 2.99 12.13 -0.88
N ASN A 160 3.89 12.08 -1.87
CA ASN A 160 3.93 13.04 -2.97
C ASN A 160 2.69 12.98 -3.86
N TRP A 161 2.22 11.77 -4.20
CA TRP A 161 0.98 11.58 -4.95
C TRP A 161 -0.26 12.10 -4.18
N HIS A 162 -0.26 12.00 -2.85
CA HIS A 162 -1.33 12.53 -2.00
C HIS A 162 -1.36 14.06 -2.04
N ALA A 163 -0.19 14.69 -1.94
CA ALA A 163 -0.01 16.14 -1.97
C ALA A 163 -0.19 16.75 -3.38
N ASP A 164 -0.10 15.93 -4.43
CA ASP A 164 -0.21 16.39 -5.82
C ASP A 164 -1.65 16.81 -6.18
N GLU A 165 -1.77 18.08 -6.56
CA GLU A 165 -2.99 18.70 -7.10
C GLU A 165 -3.08 18.61 -8.63
N THR A 166 -1.97 18.29 -9.31
CA THR A 166 -1.91 18.13 -10.78
C THR A 166 -2.40 16.76 -11.26
N GLU A 167 -2.78 15.89 -10.32
CA GLU A 167 -3.32 14.54 -10.56
C GLU A 167 -2.44 13.63 -11.42
N LYS A 168 -1.11 13.77 -11.32
CA LYS A 168 -0.21 12.83 -12.01
C LYS A 168 -0.44 11.40 -11.51
N PRO A 169 -0.28 10.39 -12.38
CA PRO A 169 -0.37 9.00 -12.00
C PRO A 169 0.61 8.63 -10.88
N PHE A 170 0.25 7.67 -10.03
CA PHE A 170 1.11 7.17 -8.96
C PHE A 170 2.47 6.68 -9.46
N SER A 171 2.50 6.06 -10.64
CA SER A 171 3.75 5.61 -11.29
C SER A 171 4.74 6.75 -11.53
N SER A 172 4.27 7.96 -11.87
CA SER A 172 5.13 9.13 -12.05
C SER A 172 5.82 9.53 -10.75
N HIS A 173 5.12 9.41 -9.62
CA HIS A 173 5.67 9.71 -8.29
C HIS A 173 6.68 8.65 -7.83
N VAL A 174 6.45 7.37 -8.17
CA VAL A 174 7.43 6.29 -7.96
C VAL A 174 8.72 6.56 -8.75
N GLN A 175 8.60 6.93 -10.03
CA GLN A 175 9.76 7.21 -10.88
C GLN A 175 10.53 8.46 -10.42
N ALA A 176 9.82 9.50 -9.98
CA ALA A 176 10.43 10.70 -9.42
C ALA A 176 11.24 10.36 -8.15
N ALA A 177 10.63 9.63 -7.20
CA ALA A 177 11.30 9.23 -5.96
C ALA A 177 12.53 8.34 -6.21
N LEU A 178 12.45 7.41 -7.18
CA LEU A 178 13.62 6.62 -7.58
C LEU A 178 14.73 7.48 -8.18
N THR A 179 14.38 8.39 -9.09
CA THR A 179 15.34 9.26 -9.78
C THR A 179 16.07 10.17 -8.79
N GLU A 180 15.33 10.77 -7.85
CA GLU A 180 15.90 11.60 -6.79
C GLU A 180 16.87 10.83 -5.89
N PHE A 181 16.48 9.62 -5.47
CA PHE A 181 17.34 8.74 -4.68
C PHE A 181 18.65 8.40 -5.43
N GLN A 182 18.55 8.07 -6.72
CA GLN A 182 19.73 7.76 -7.54
C GLN A 182 20.65 8.97 -7.73
N ALA A 183 20.08 10.16 -7.97
CA ALA A 183 20.84 11.40 -8.11
C ALA A 183 21.63 11.72 -6.83
N GLY A 184 21.02 11.55 -5.65
CA GLY A 184 21.69 11.75 -4.36
C GLY A 184 22.89 10.82 -4.15
N LEU A 185 22.80 9.56 -4.57
CA LEU A 185 23.92 8.61 -4.46
C LEU A 185 25.10 8.99 -5.35
N HIS A 186 24.84 9.53 -6.55
CA HIS A 186 25.90 9.99 -7.45
C HIS A 186 26.67 11.20 -6.90
N GLN A 187 25.99 12.09 -6.18
CA GLN A 187 26.62 13.28 -5.56
C GLN A 187 27.51 12.94 -4.37
N VAL A 188 27.26 11.83 -3.67
CA VAL A 188 28.10 11.37 -2.55
C VAL A 188 29.31 10.56 -3.02
N ALA A 189 29.23 9.98 -4.22
CA ALA A 189 30.28 9.14 -4.80
C ALA A 189 31.30 9.89 -5.68
N GLY A 190 31.05 11.17 -5.98
CA GLY A 190 31.93 12.05 -6.75
C GLY A 190 32.62 13.07 -5.85
#